data_AF-A0AAW2IWY5-F1
#
_entry.id   AF-A0AAW2IWY5-F1
#
_cell.length_a   1.000
_cell.length_b   1.000
_cell.length_c   1.000
_cell.angle_alpha   90.00
_cell.angle_beta   90.00
_cell.angle_gamma   90.00
#
_symmetry.space_group_name_H-M   'P 1'
#
loop_
_entity.id
_entity.type
_entity.pdbx_description
1 polymer ?
#
loop_
_entity_poly.entity_id
_entity_poly.type
_entity_poly.pdbx_seq_one_letter_code
_entity_poly.pdbx_strand_id
1 'polypeptide(L)'
;MEWLKGGTEPCWTLVRSMMSFTELPPSFWGYSLETSAKLLNIAPSKLVPQTPYEIWHGKPASYKYLRVWGSPAYVKRLVGDKLDSRSSLGRFIGYPKAGYYFYDPTEQKTFVSRNAVFLEKGFPSDSRHDGS
;
A
#
# COMPACT_ATOMS: atom_id res chain seq x y z
N MET A 1 -14.23 26.10 10.00
CA MET A 1 -13.68 25.13 9.03
C MET A 1 -12.18 25.39 8.86
N GLU A 2 -11.36 24.94 9.80
CA GLU A 2 -9.91 25.24 9.83
C GLU A 2 -9.04 24.00 9.58
N TRP A 3 -9.63 22.95 9.00
CA TRP A 3 -8.97 21.68 8.70
C TRP A 3 -8.17 21.68 7.40
N LEU A 4 -8.33 22.70 6.53
CA LEU A 4 -7.80 22.70 5.16
C LEU A 4 -6.70 23.72 4.89
N LYS A 5 -6.23 24.50 5.88
CA LYS A 5 -5.12 25.43 5.67
C LYS A 5 -3.76 24.74 5.41
N GLY A 6 -3.69 23.40 5.47
CA GLY A 6 -2.54 22.59 5.07
C GLY A 6 -2.91 21.33 4.24
N GLY A 7 -4.01 21.38 3.49
CA GLY A 7 -4.72 20.19 2.98
C GLY A 7 -4.04 19.33 1.91
N THR A 8 -2.91 19.74 1.32
CA THR A 8 -2.21 18.99 0.25
C THR A 8 -0.84 18.47 0.66
N GLU A 9 -0.16 19.16 1.58
CA GLU A 9 1.23 18.86 1.95
C GLU A 9 1.43 17.46 2.55
N PRO A 10 0.56 16.95 3.45
CA PRO A 10 0.78 15.64 4.07
C PRO A 10 0.62 14.50 3.06
N CYS A 11 -0.36 14.60 2.16
CA CYS A 11 -0.66 13.56 1.19
C CYS A 11 0.47 13.44 0.15
N TRP A 12 0.93 14.58 -0.39
CA TRP A 12 2.05 14.59 -1.34
C TRP A 12 3.37 14.16 -0.70
N THR A 13 3.59 14.46 0.58
CA THR A 13 4.77 13.98 1.31
C THR A 13 4.75 12.45 1.44
N LEU A 14 3.59 11.86 1.78
CA LEU A 14 3.43 10.40 1.83
C LEU A 14 3.62 9.75 0.45
N VAL A 15 3.04 10.33 -0.60
CA VAL A 15 3.21 9.88 -1.98
C VAL A 15 4.68 9.82 -2.36
N ARG A 16 5.42 10.92 -2.13
CA ARG A 16 6.86 11.00 -2.44
C ARG A 16 7.65 9.95 -1.66
N SER A 17 7.35 9.79 -0.37
CA SER A 17 8.02 8.78 0.48
C SER A 17 7.71 7.35 0.06
N MET A 18 6.48 7.05 -0.34
CA MET A 18 6.07 5.72 -0.80
C MET A 18 6.74 5.37 -2.12
N MET A 19 6.73 6.32 -3.06
CA MET A 19 7.36 6.12 -4.36
C MET A 19 8.88 5.99 -4.24
N SER A 20 9.55 6.77 -3.39
CA SER A 20 11.00 6.68 -3.19
C SER A 20 11.46 5.41 -2.48
N PHE A 21 10.57 4.78 -1.71
CA PHE A 21 10.85 3.55 -0.98
C PHE A 21 10.83 2.28 -1.87
N THR A 22 10.47 2.44 -3.14
CA THR A 22 10.24 1.32 -4.07
C THR A 22 10.87 1.61 -5.41
N GLU A 23 11.22 0.56 -6.16
CA GLU A 23 11.70 0.67 -7.55
C GLU A 23 10.53 0.66 -8.55
N LEU A 24 9.32 1.02 -8.13
CA LEU A 24 8.15 1.04 -9.01
C LEU A 24 8.24 2.21 -10.00
N PRO A 25 7.76 2.05 -11.24
CA PRO A 25 7.75 3.13 -12.21
C PRO A 25 6.98 4.36 -11.70
N PRO A 26 7.39 5.60 -12.06
CA PRO A 26 6.69 6.81 -11.64
C PRO A 26 5.20 6.83 -12.01
N SER A 27 4.77 6.09 -13.03
CA SER A 27 3.36 5.94 -13.44
C SER A 27 2.45 5.37 -12.34
N PHE A 28 3.00 4.75 -11.29
CA PHE A 28 2.25 4.22 -10.16
C PHE A 28 1.87 5.26 -9.08
N TRP A 29 2.27 6.53 -9.25
CA TRP A 29 2.01 7.58 -8.27
C TRP A 29 0.52 7.72 -7.92
N GLY A 30 -0.40 7.50 -8.85
CA GLY A 30 -1.84 7.58 -8.60
C GLY A 30 -2.32 6.57 -7.55
N TYR A 31 -1.82 5.34 -7.61
CA TYR A 31 -2.13 4.32 -6.61
C TYR A 31 -1.53 4.65 -5.23
N SER A 32 -0.34 5.26 -5.21
CA SER A 32 0.29 5.73 -3.96
C SER A 32 -0.48 6.90 -3.35
N LEU A 33 -1.08 7.76 -4.18
CA LEU A 33 -1.94 8.87 -3.76
C LEU A 33 -3.22 8.35 -3.10
N GLU A 34 -3.90 7.39 -3.74
CA GLU A 34 -5.08 6.74 -3.16
C GLU A 34 -4.76 6.07 -1.82
N THR A 35 -3.60 5.40 -1.74
CA THR A 35 -3.13 4.76 -0.51
C THR A 35 -2.82 5.78 0.57
N SER A 36 -2.16 6.89 0.23
CA SER A 36 -1.83 7.98 1.15
C SER A 36 -3.09 8.62 1.72
N ALA A 37 -4.08 8.93 0.86
CA ALA A 37 -5.37 9.45 1.31
C ALA A 37 -6.09 8.48 2.26
N LYS A 38 -6.06 7.18 1.95
CA LYS A 38 -6.66 6.15 2.81
C LYS A 38 -5.95 6.05 4.16
N LEU A 39 -4.62 6.11 4.19
CA LEU A 39 -3.85 6.10 5.44
C LEU A 39 -4.11 7.36 6.28
N LEU A 40 -4.19 8.54 5.67
CA LEU A 40 -4.53 9.78 6.38
C LEU A 40 -5.93 9.72 7.01
N ASN A 41 -6.89 9.08 6.35
CA ASN A 41 -8.25 8.93 6.90
C ASN A 41 -8.31 8.02 8.13
N ILE A 42 -7.37 7.09 8.29
CA ILE A 42 -7.33 6.15 9.44
C ILE A 42 -6.20 6.47 10.42
N ALA A 43 -5.35 7.45 10.13
CA ALA A 43 -4.29 7.86 11.02
C ALA A 43 -4.85 8.70 12.18
N PRO A 44 -4.43 8.44 13.43
CA PRO A 44 -4.80 9.29 14.55
C PRO A 44 -4.17 10.67 14.37
N SER A 45 -4.89 11.71 14.80
CA SER A 45 -4.40 13.09 14.82
C SER A 45 -4.10 13.52 16.25
N LYS A 46 -3.18 14.47 16.42
CA LYS A 46 -2.94 15.07 17.75
C LYS A 46 -4.06 16.02 18.19
N LEU A 47 -4.81 16.56 17.24
CA LEU A 47 -5.82 17.59 17.48
C LEU A 47 -7.16 17.00 17.91
N VAL A 48 -7.50 15.83 17.38
CA VAL A 48 -8.77 15.14 17.65
C VAL A 48 -8.47 13.68 17.99
N PRO A 49 -9.06 13.15 19.08
CA PRO A 49 -8.79 11.78 19.54
C PRO A 49 -9.29 10.69 18.59
N GLN A 50 -10.22 11.04 17.70
CA GLN A 50 -10.80 10.13 16.70
C GLN A 50 -10.18 10.36 15.32
N THR A 51 -10.08 9.29 14.53
CA THR A 51 -9.66 9.37 13.13
C THR A 51 -10.78 9.93 12.24
N PRO A 52 -10.48 10.55 11.09
CA PRO A 52 -11.53 10.95 10.13
C PRO A 52 -12.48 9.80 9.76
N TYR A 53 -11.94 8.58 9.60
CA TYR A 53 -12.71 7.37 9.37
C TYR A 53 -13.70 7.07 10.50
N GLU A 54 -13.27 7.17 11.75
CA GLU A 54 -14.13 6.99 12.92
C GLU A 54 -15.25 8.02 12.98
N ILE A 55 -14.93 9.27 12.69
CA ILE A 55 -15.91 10.36 12.67
C ILE A 55 -16.98 10.10 11.61
N TRP A 56 -16.60 9.65 10.41
CA TRP A 56 -17.53 9.39 9.32
C TRP A 56 -18.33 8.09 9.47
N HIS A 57 -17.74 7.04 10.03
CA HIS A 57 -18.35 5.71 10.08
C HIS A 57 -18.86 5.30 11.46
N GLY A 58 -18.60 6.10 12.50
CA GLY A 58 -19.02 5.82 13.88
C GLY A 58 -18.35 4.60 14.52
N LYS A 59 -17.27 4.09 13.91
CA LYS A 59 -16.56 2.88 14.39
C LYS A 59 -15.05 2.97 14.14
N PRO A 60 -14.21 2.35 14.99
CA PRO A 60 -12.77 2.31 14.80
C PRO A 60 -12.37 1.64 13.49
N ALA A 61 -11.35 2.20 12.84
CA ALA A 61 -10.71 1.58 11.70
C ALA A 61 -9.97 0.31 12.14
N SER A 62 -10.01 -0.74 11.30
CA SER A 62 -9.17 -1.92 11.52
C SER A 62 -7.81 -1.70 10.86
N TYR A 63 -6.72 -1.88 11.60
CA TYR A 63 -5.37 -1.76 11.04
C TYR A 63 -4.83 -3.08 10.47
N LYS A 64 -5.53 -4.21 10.69
CA LYS A 64 -5.06 -5.56 10.34
C LYS A 64 -4.86 -5.80 8.84
N TYR A 65 -5.55 -5.02 8.01
CA TYR A 65 -5.44 -5.11 6.55
C TYR A 65 -4.37 -4.17 5.98
N LEU A 66 -3.78 -3.30 6.79
CA LEU A 66 -2.76 -2.38 6.30
C LEU A 66 -1.47 -3.13 6.00
N ARG A 67 -0.86 -2.71 4.90
CA ARG A 67 0.35 -3.28 4.33
C ARG A 67 1.31 -2.20 3.89
N VAL A 68 2.60 -2.53 3.94
CA VAL A 68 3.68 -1.63 3.52
C VAL A 68 3.65 -1.50 2.02
N TRP A 69 3.51 -0.27 1.54
CA TRP A 69 3.53 0.06 0.11
C TRP A 69 4.77 -0.52 -0.58
N GLY A 70 4.57 -1.17 -1.74
CA GLY A 70 5.63 -1.80 -2.52
C GLY A 70 6.22 -3.09 -1.93
N SER A 71 5.71 -3.56 -0.79
CA SER A 71 6.16 -4.82 -0.21
C SER A 71 5.94 -5.98 -1.18
N PRO A 72 6.89 -6.93 -1.25
CA PRO A 72 6.70 -8.14 -2.01
C PRO A 72 5.67 -9.03 -1.30
N ALA A 73 4.85 -9.73 -2.08
CA ALA A 73 3.89 -10.69 -1.59
C ALA A 73 3.75 -11.87 -2.54
N TYR A 74 3.61 -13.07 -1.99
CA TYR A 74 3.19 -14.24 -2.76
C TYR A 74 1.67 -14.21 -2.90
N VAL A 75 1.18 -14.05 -4.13
CA VAL A 75 -0.24 -13.92 -4.43
C VAL A 75 -0.72 -15.21 -5.06
N LYS A 76 -1.76 -15.83 -4.48
CA LYS A 76 -2.31 -17.08 -5.02
C LYS A 76 -2.98 -16.81 -6.36
N ARG A 77 -2.51 -17.46 -7.42
CA ARG A 77 -3.13 -17.41 -8.75
C ARG A 77 -4.25 -18.46 -8.77
N LEU A 78 -5.44 -18.06 -9.22
CA LEU A 78 -6.59 -18.97 -9.35
C LEU A 78 -6.53 -19.83 -10.62
N VAL A 79 -5.47 -19.69 -11.41
CA VAL A 79 -5.28 -20.36 -12.70
C VAL A 79 -4.06 -21.28 -12.59
N GLY A 80 -4.26 -22.57 -12.83
CA GLY A 80 -3.21 -23.61 -12.83
C GLY A 80 -3.76 -25.01 -12.55
N ASP A 81 -3.22 -26.00 -13.24
CA ASP A 81 -3.54 -27.42 -13.00
C ASP A 81 -2.98 -27.90 -11.65
N LYS A 82 -3.34 -29.14 -11.26
CA LYS A 82 -3.10 -29.73 -9.93
C LYS A 82 -1.64 -29.64 -9.45
N LEU A 83 -0.67 -29.43 -10.35
CA LEU A 83 0.78 -29.41 -10.12
C LEU A 83 1.48 -28.06 -10.35
N ASP A 84 0.81 -27.02 -10.84
CA ASP A 84 1.47 -25.73 -11.09
C ASP A 84 1.77 -24.95 -9.80
N SER A 85 2.81 -24.11 -9.83
CA SER A 85 3.12 -23.18 -8.76
C SER A 85 1.93 -22.23 -8.54
N ARG A 86 1.16 -22.46 -7.46
CA ARG A 86 -0.12 -21.78 -7.21
C ARG A 86 0.01 -20.31 -6.78
N SER A 87 1.21 -19.74 -6.80
CA SER A 87 1.46 -18.38 -6.34
C SER A 87 2.50 -17.67 -7.18
N SER A 88 2.23 -16.42 -7.56
CA SER A 88 3.21 -15.53 -8.19
C SER A 88 3.69 -14.46 -7.21
N LEU A 89 4.92 -13.99 -7.39
CA LEU A 89 5.46 -12.87 -6.62
C LEU A 89 4.95 -11.56 -7.22
N GLY A 90 4.31 -10.73 -6.42
CA GLY A 90 3.83 -9.41 -6.81
C GLY A 90 4.23 -8.32 -5.83
N ARG A 91 4.18 -7.06 -6.26
CA ARG A 91 4.38 -5.88 -5.43
C ARG A 91 3.05 -5.31 -5.00
N PHE A 92 2.86 -5.07 -3.71
CA PHE A 92 1.66 -4.41 -3.23
C PHE A 92 1.61 -2.94 -3.65
N ILE A 93 0.52 -2.54 -4.30
CA ILE A 93 0.34 -1.18 -4.84
C ILE A 93 -1.00 -0.56 -4.45
N GLY A 94 -1.63 -0.98 -3.36
CA GLY A 94 -2.78 -0.24 -2.80
C GLY A 94 -4.09 -1.02 -2.69
N TYR A 95 -5.18 -0.29 -2.42
CA TYR A 95 -6.40 -0.88 -1.88
C TYR A 95 -7.62 -0.66 -2.79
N PRO A 96 -8.09 -1.70 -3.51
CA PRO A 96 -9.39 -1.66 -4.18
C PRO A 96 -10.55 -1.69 -3.17
N LYS A 97 -11.79 -1.70 -3.68
CA LYS A 97 -13.00 -1.93 -2.86
C LYS A 97 -12.94 -3.24 -2.06
N ALA A 98 -12.29 -4.28 -2.59
CA ALA A 98 -12.09 -5.54 -1.88
C ALA A 98 -10.79 -6.24 -2.31
N GLY A 99 -9.94 -6.59 -1.34
CA GLY A 99 -8.62 -7.20 -1.57
C GLY A 99 -7.51 -6.15 -1.67
N TYR A 100 -6.48 -6.45 -2.45
CA TYR A 100 -5.30 -5.62 -2.67
C TYR A 100 -4.97 -5.56 -4.15
N TYR A 101 -4.47 -4.41 -4.61
CA TYR A 101 -3.84 -4.28 -5.92
C TYR A 101 -2.39 -4.78 -5.82
N PHE A 102 -2.00 -5.56 -6.81
CA PHE A 102 -0.63 -6.04 -6.99
C PHE A 102 -0.13 -5.66 -8.37
N TYR A 103 1.18 -5.43 -8.47
CA TYR A 103 1.92 -5.34 -9.73
C TYR A 103 2.81 -6.57 -9.91
N ASP A 104 2.66 -7.24 -11.04
CA ASP A 104 3.57 -8.30 -11.48
C ASP A 104 4.65 -7.65 -12.39
N PRO A 105 5.92 -7.58 -11.95
CA PRO A 105 6.99 -6.98 -12.76
C PRO A 105 7.37 -7.83 -13.97
N THR A 106 7.08 -9.14 -13.95
CA THR A 106 7.36 -10.06 -15.06
C THR A 106 6.33 -9.89 -16.17
N GLU A 107 5.04 -9.83 -15.82
CA GLU A 107 3.97 -9.61 -16.81
C GLU A 107 3.72 -8.13 -17.11
N GLN A 108 4.30 -7.23 -16.31
CA GLN A 108 4.04 -5.78 -16.32
C GLN A 108 2.55 -5.43 -16.18
N LYS A 109 1.82 -6.21 -15.38
CA LYS A 109 0.36 -6.07 -15.21
C LYS A 109 0.00 -5.79 -13.77
N THR A 110 -1.06 -5.00 -13.60
CA THR A 110 -1.73 -4.84 -12.31
C THR A 110 -2.92 -5.78 -12.22
N PHE A 111 -3.17 -6.31 -11.03
CA PHE A 111 -4.27 -7.23 -10.78
C PHE A 111 -4.74 -7.15 -9.33
N VAL A 112 -5.93 -7.66 -9.05
CA VAL A 112 -6.52 -7.69 -7.70
C VAL A 112 -6.50 -9.10 -7.15
N SER A 113 -6.10 -9.25 -5.88
CA SER A 113 -6.28 -10.51 -5.16
C SER A 113 -6.58 -10.27 -3.67
N ARG A 114 -7.31 -11.21 -3.06
CA ARG A 114 -7.57 -11.26 -1.62
C ARG A 114 -6.62 -12.20 -0.88
N ASN A 115 -6.00 -13.14 -1.61
CA ASN A 115 -5.20 -14.21 -1.05
C ASN A 115 -3.73 -13.95 -1.34
N ALA A 116 -3.06 -13.30 -0.39
CA ALA A 116 -1.65 -12.98 -0.48
C ALA A 116 -0.94 -13.17 0.86
N VAL A 117 0.31 -13.63 0.80
CA VAL A 117 1.23 -13.70 1.93
C VAL A 117 2.27 -12.62 1.75
N PHE A 118 2.22 -11.60 2.61
CA PHE A 118 3.10 -10.43 2.54
C PHE A 118 4.45 -10.71 3.20
N LEU A 119 5.53 -10.33 2.50
CA LEU A 119 6.91 -10.53 2.93
C LEU A 119 7.47 -9.20 3.46
N GLU A 120 6.83 -8.66 4.50
CA GLU A 120 7.15 -7.33 5.05
C GLU A 120 8.34 -7.34 6.01
N LYS A 121 8.74 -8.52 6.51
CA LYS A 121 9.85 -8.65 7.45
C LYS A 121 11.17 -8.28 6.77
N GLY A 122 11.82 -7.22 7.25
CA GLY A 122 13.09 -6.74 6.68
C GLY A 122 12.91 -5.99 5.36
N PHE A 123 11.69 -5.54 5.03
CA PHE A 123 11.44 -4.64 3.91
C PHE A 123 11.41 -3.18 4.42
N PRO A 124 12.24 -2.27 3.87
CA PRO A 124 13.11 -2.46 2.71
C PRO A 124 14.37 -3.23 3.15
N SER A 125 14.85 -4.16 2.32
CA SER A 125 16.18 -4.73 2.55
C SER A 125 17.17 -3.58 2.48
N ASP A 126 17.97 -3.37 3.52
CA ASP A 126 18.97 -2.31 3.57
C ASP A 126 19.98 -2.52 2.43
N SER A 127 19.72 -1.89 1.30
CA SER A 127 20.62 -1.82 0.14
C SER A 127 21.07 -0.37 -0.05
N ARG A 128 21.35 0.33 1.06
CA ARG A 128 22.26 1.46 1.00
C ARG A 128 23.66 0.87 0.92
N HIS A 129 24.30 1.03 -0.22
CA HIS A 129 25.72 0.75 -0.39
C HIS A 129 26.52 1.38 0.75
N ASP A 130 27.13 0.51 1.54
CA ASP A 130 28.45 0.67 2.14
C ASP A 130 29.52 0.77 1.03
N GLY A 131 29.49 1.87 0.28
CA GLY A 131 30.55 2.22 -0.66
C GLY A 131 31.53 3.18 0.02
N SER A 132 32.65 2.62 0.48
CA SER A 132 33.87 3.35 0.90
C SER A 132 34.51 4.10 -0.27
#